data_AF-A0A509CJE1-F1
#
_entry.id   AF-A0A509CJE1-F1
#
_cell.length_a   1.000
_cell.length_b   1.000
_cell.length_c   1.000
_cell.angle_alpha   90.00
_cell.angle_beta   90.00
_cell.angle_gamma   90.00
#
_symmetry.space_group_name_H-M   'P 1'
#
loop_
_entity.id
_entity.type
_entity.pdbx_description
1 polymer ?
#
loop_
_entity_poly.entity_id
_entity_poly.type
_entity_poly.pdbx_seq_one_letter_code
_entity_poly.pdbx_strand_id
1 'polypeptide(L)'
;MSFSEFYQRSINEPEAFWAEQARRIDWRQPFTQTLDHSRPPFARWFCGGTTNLCHNAVDRWLDKQPEALALIAVSSETDEERTFTFSQFA
;
A
#
# COMPACT_ATOMS: atom_id res chain seq x y z
N MET A 1 -10.04 -17.87 9.55
CA MET A 1 -10.92 -17.06 8.70
C MET A 1 -10.80 -17.61 7.29
N SER A 2 -11.90 -18.10 6.71
CA SER A 2 -11.94 -18.50 5.32
C SER A 2 -11.93 -17.27 4.39
N PHE A 3 -11.59 -17.46 3.12
CA PHE A 3 -11.70 -16.39 2.12
C PHE A 3 -13.12 -15.80 2.07
N SER A 4 -14.14 -16.66 2.15
CA SER A 4 -15.55 -16.24 2.15
C SER A 4 -15.87 -15.30 3.32
N GLU A 5 -15.45 -15.66 4.54
CA GLU A 5 -15.65 -14.82 5.73
C GLU A 5 -14.91 -13.48 5.62
N PHE A 6 -13.68 -13.51 5.09
CA PHE A 6 -12.88 -12.30 4.90
C PHE A 6 -13.52 -11.35 3.88
N TYR A 7 -14.01 -11.88 2.76
CA TYR A 7 -14.71 -11.12 1.73
C TYR A 7 -16.04 -10.56 2.25
N GLN A 8 -16.84 -11.36 2.98
CA GLN A 8 -18.10 -10.88 3.55
C GLN A 8 -17.87 -9.72 4.52
N ARG A 9 -16.81 -9.77 5.34
CA ARG A 9 -16.47 -8.69 6.26
C ARG A 9 -16.10 -7.38 5.54
N SER A 10 -15.43 -7.45 4.39
CA SER A 10 -15.08 -6.24 3.63
C SER A 10 -16.30 -5.52 3.03
N ILE A 11 -17.41 -6.25 2.82
CA ILE A 11 -18.66 -5.72 2.30
C ILE A 11 -19.59 -5.25 3.41
N ASN A 12 -19.76 -6.07 4.46
CA ASN A 12 -20.72 -5.82 5.53
C ASN A 12 -20.20 -4.79 6.53
N GLU A 13 -18.88 -4.71 6.72
CA GLU A 13 -18.22 -3.81 7.66
C GLU A 13 -17.06 -3.04 6.98
N PRO A 14 -17.31 -2.29 5.90
CA PRO A 14 -16.26 -1.73 5.05
C PRO A 14 -15.39 -0.73 5.82
N GLU A 15 -15.98 0.11 6.67
CA GLU A 15 -15.23 1.14 7.40
C GLU A 15 -14.23 0.52 8.38
N ALA A 16 -14.65 -0.47 9.18
CA ALA A 16 -13.79 -1.15 10.14
C ALA A 16 -12.75 -2.02 9.44
N PHE A 17 -13.16 -2.75 8.41
CA PHE A 17 -12.28 -3.63 7.63
C PHE A 17 -11.17 -2.82 6.95
N TRP A 18 -11.52 -1.77 6.21
CA TRP A 18 -10.54 -0.96 5.49
C TRP A 18 -9.68 -0.11 6.42
N ALA A 19 -10.21 0.31 7.59
CA ALA A 19 -9.39 0.96 8.62
C ALA A 19 -8.26 0.02 9.09
N GLU A 20 -8.58 -1.25 9.32
CA GLU A 20 -7.62 -2.28 9.73
C GLU A 20 -6.56 -2.51 8.64
N GLN A 21 -6.98 -2.66 7.38
CA GLN A 21 -6.04 -2.88 6.27
C GLN A 21 -5.13 -1.67 6.05
N ALA A 22 -5.66 -0.46 6.18
CA ALA A 22 -4.91 0.78 5.98
C ALA A 22 -3.81 1.00 7.03
N ARG A 23 -3.87 0.36 8.20
CA ARG A 23 -2.78 0.40 9.21
C ARG A 23 -1.49 -0.27 8.74
N ARG A 24 -1.52 -1.02 7.63
CA ARG A 24 -0.32 -1.63 7.01
C ARG A 24 0.46 -0.64 6.14
N ILE A 25 -0.14 0.50 5.83
CA ILE A 25 0.50 1.62 5.16
C ILE A 25 1.08 2.54 6.22
N ASP A 26 2.27 3.06 5.95
CA ASP A 26 2.87 4.08 6.78
C ASP A 26 2.26 5.45 6.44
N TRP A 27 1.65 6.07 7.43
CA TRP A 27 0.96 7.34 7.30
C TRP A 27 1.80 8.41 7.98
N ARG A 28 2.14 9.46 7.22
CA ARG A 28 2.76 10.65 7.80
C ARG A 28 1.80 11.35 8.76
N GLN A 29 0.53 11.41 8.38
CA GLN A 29 -0.58 11.81 9.25
C GLN A 29 -1.66 10.74 9.17
N PRO A 30 -2.03 10.08 10.28
CA PRO A 30 -3.12 9.11 10.29
C PRO A 30 -4.45 9.74 9.84
N PHE A 31 -5.25 8.98 9.11
CA PHE A 31 -6.61 9.41 8.75
C PHE A 31 -7.53 9.39 9.97
N THR A 32 -8.55 10.24 9.93
CA THR A 32 -9.57 10.34 11.00
C THR A 32 -10.88 9.66 10.62
N GLN A 33 -11.13 9.47 9.32
CA GLN A 33 -12.33 8.82 8.80
C GLN A 33 -11.97 7.92 7.63
N THR A 34 -12.32 6.64 7.70
CA THR A 34 -11.97 5.66 6.68
C THR A 34 -12.77 5.85 5.40
N LEU A 35 -14.08 6.05 5.53
CA LEU A 35 -15.00 6.22 4.39
C LEU A 35 -15.96 7.38 4.68
N ASP A 36 -15.94 8.38 3.80
CA ASP A 36 -16.98 9.39 3.70
C ASP A 36 -17.86 9.08 2.50
N HIS A 37 -19.08 8.62 2.78
CA HIS A 37 -20.12 8.32 1.81
C HIS A 37 -21.30 9.32 1.89
N SER A 38 -21.09 10.50 2.46
CA SER A 38 -22.15 11.51 2.62
C SER A 38 -22.67 12.12 1.31
N ARG A 39 -21.89 12.01 0.21
CA ARG A 39 -22.21 12.60 -1.10
C ARG A 39 -22.07 11.63 -2.27
N PRO A 40 -22.94 10.62 -2.43
CA PRO A 40 -22.89 9.73 -3.58
C PRO A 40 -23.02 10.50 -4.92
N PRO A 41 -22.30 10.12 -5.99
CA PRO A 41 -21.36 9.00 -6.11
C PRO A 41 -19.92 9.30 -5.64
N PHE A 42 -19.67 10.46 -5.05
CA PHE A 42 -18.33 10.94 -4.67
C PHE A 42 -17.91 10.46 -3.28
N ALA A 43 -17.67 9.15 -3.15
CA ALA A 43 -17.08 8.59 -1.93
C ALA A 43 -15.62 9.04 -1.77
N ARG A 44 -15.21 9.36 -0.53
CA ARG A 44 -13.82 9.69 -0.20
C ARG A 44 -13.29 8.70 0.82
N TRP A 45 -12.06 8.24 0.61
CA TRP A 45 -11.41 7.25 1.49
C TRP A 45 -10.24 7.89 2.26
N PHE A 46 -10.06 7.45 3.50
CA PHE A 46 -8.96 7.85 4.40
C PHE A 46 -8.84 9.37 4.57
N CYS A 47 -9.97 10.01 4.83
CA CYS A 47 -10.06 11.46 4.98
C CYS A 47 -9.22 11.95 6.18
N GLY A 48 -8.53 13.07 5.98
CA GLY A 48 -7.62 13.65 6.97
C GLY A 48 -6.24 12.98 7.05
N GLY A 49 -6.04 11.87 6.33
CA GLY A 49 -4.77 11.18 6.26
C GLY A 49 -3.83 11.77 5.21
N THR A 50 -2.53 11.78 5.51
CA THR A 50 -1.49 12.06 4.51
C THR A 50 -0.44 10.97 4.53
N THR A 51 -0.02 10.56 3.33
CA THR A 51 1.01 9.54 3.12
C THR A 51 1.82 9.89 1.88
N ASN A 52 2.94 9.21 1.69
CA ASN A 52 3.76 9.31 0.50
C ASN A 52 3.94 7.92 -0.12
N LEU A 53 3.73 7.82 -1.43
CA LEU A 53 3.80 6.57 -2.17
C LEU A 53 5.22 6.02 -2.22
N CYS A 54 6.21 6.86 -2.58
CA CYS A 54 7.62 6.47 -2.61
C CYS A 54 8.09 6.00 -1.23
N HIS A 55 7.68 6.70 -0.16
CA HIS A 55 8.00 6.30 1.22
C HIS A 55 7.52 4.88 1.54
N ASN A 56 6.31 4.54 1.14
CA ASN A 56 5.75 3.21 1.36
C ASN A 56 6.30 2.14 0.42
N ALA A 57 6.72 2.53 -0.79
CA ALA A 57 7.20 1.61 -1.80
C ALA A 57 8.70 1.32 -1.68
N VAL A 58 9.50 2.30 -1.24
CA VAL A 58 10.97 2.27 -1.28
C VAL A 58 11.55 2.65 0.09
N ASP A 59 11.31 3.88 0.58
CA ASP A 59 12.09 4.41 1.71
C ASP A 59 11.95 3.59 2.99
N ARG A 60 10.74 3.16 3.36
CA ARG A 60 10.53 2.32 4.55
C ARG A 60 11.21 0.95 4.48
N TRP A 61 11.55 0.49 3.28
CA TRP A 61 12.23 -0.78 3.06
C TRP A 61 13.75 -0.62 3.01
N LEU A 62 14.27 0.54 2.61
CA LEU A 62 15.67 0.89 2.77
C LEU A 62 16.13 0.72 4.23
N ASP A 63 15.33 1.19 5.18
CA ASP A 63 15.67 1.11 6.61
C ASP A 63 15.60 -0.32 7.16
N LYS A 64 14.79 -1.21 6.56
CA LYS A 64 14.50 -2.55 7.10
C LYS A 64 15.28 -3.66 6.41
N GLN A 65 15.44 -3.57 5.10
CA GLN A 65 16.00 -4.61 4.24
C GLN A 65 16.64 -4.00 2.97
N PRO A 66 17.69 -3.18 3.13
CA PRO A 66 18.28 -2.42 2.02
C PRO A 66 18.78 -3.32 0.87
N GLU A 67 19.27 -4.52 1.20
CA GLU A 67 19.84 -5.47 0.24
C GLU A 67 18.79 -6.40 -0.41
N ALA A 68 17.51 -6.30 -0.03
CA ALA A 68 16.47 -7.09 -0.68
C ALA A 68 16.24 -6.61 -2.11
N LEU A 69 16.00 -7.56 -3.02
CA LEU A 69 15.72 -7.27 -4.43
C LEU A 69 14.38 -6.53 -4.57
N ALA A 70 14.43 -5.34 -5.14
CA ALA A 70 13.28 -4.47 -5.35
C ALA A 70 12.77 -4.52 -6.80
N LEU A 71 13.67 -4.66 -7.79
CA LEU A 71 13.31 -4.78 -9.19
C LEU A 71 14.24 -5.78 -9.90
N ILE A 72 13.65 -6.70 -10.68
CA ILE A 72 14.36 -7.55 -11.63
C ILE A 72 13.89 -7.11 -13.02
N ALA A 73 14.75 -6.41 -13.74
CA ALA A 73 14.48 -5.91 -15.09
C ALA A 73 15.03 -6.92 -16.10
N VAL A 74 14.12 -7.56 -16.85
CA VAL A 74 14.45 -8.55 -17.89
C VAL A 74 14.10 -7.96 -19.25
N SER A 75 15.09 -7.84 -20.12
CA SER A 75 14.93 -7.38 -21.50
C SER A 75 15.09 -8.56 -22.44
N SER A 76 13.99 -9.02 -23.02
CA SER A 76 13.99 -10.09 -24.02
C SER A 76 14.62 -9.69 -25.36
N GLU A 77 14.71 -8.39 -25.64
CA GLU A 77 15.29 -7.88 -26.89
C GLU A 77 16.81 -7.86 -26.85
N THR A 78 17.39 -7.65 -25.66
CA THR A 78 18.84 -7.56 -25.46
C THR A 78 19.43 -8.76 -24.72
N ASP A 79 18.59 -9.72 -24.31
CA ASP A 79 18.94 -10.85 -23.44
C ASP A 79 19.68 -10.41 -22.16
N GLU A 80 19.31 -9.23 -21.65
CA GLU A 80 19.90 -8.66 -20.44
C GLU A 80 18.95 -8.80 -19.25
N GLU A 81 19.52 -9.22 -18.11
CA GLU A 81 18.87 -9.19 -16.81
C GLU A 81 19.65 -8.26 -15.88
N ARG A 82 18.93 -7.32 -15.26
CA ARG A 82 19.50 -6.40 -14.25
C ARG A 82 18.64 -6.44 -13.00
N THR A 83 19.29 -6.62 -11.87
CA THR A 83 18.63 -6.72 -10.58
C THR A 83 19.04 -5.54 -9.72
N PHE A 84 18.04 -4.89 -9.13
CA PHE A 84 18.20 -3.71 -8.28
C PHE A 84 17.71 -4.01 -6.87
N THR A 85 18.52 -3.73 -5.86
CA THR A 85 18.14 -3.75 -4.45
C THR A 85 17.42 -2.46 -4.06
N PHE A 86 16.77 -2.43 -2.90
CA PHE A 86 16.21 -1.18 -2.38
C PHE A 86 17.27 -0.08 -2.27
N SER A 87 18.48 -0.40 -1.77
CA SER A 87 19.59 0.55 -1.59
C SER A 87 20.06 1.24 -2.88
N GLN A 88 19.76 0.67 -4.05
CA GLN A 88 20.10 1.27 -5.35
C GLN A 88 19.05 2.27 -5.88
N PHE A 89 17.91 2.42 -5.20
CA PHE A 89 16.88 3.41 -5.53
C PHE A 89 16.95 4.69 -4.67
N ALA A 90 17.88 4.76 -3.73
CA ALA A 90 18.10 5.88 -2.82
C ALA A 90 19.06 6.94 -3.38
#